data_AF-X0Y6A9-F1
#
_entry.id   AF-X0Y6A9-F1
#
_cell.length_a   1.000
_cell.length_b   1.000
_cell.length_c   1.000
_cell.angle_alpha   90.00
_cell.angle_beta   90.00
_cell.angle_gamma   90.00
#
_symmetry.space_group_name_H-M   'P 1'
#
loop_
_entity.id
_entity.type
_entity.pdbx_description
1 polymer ?
#
loop_
_entity_poly.entity_id
_entity_poly.type
_entity_poly.pdbx_seq_one_letter_code
_entity_poly.pdbx_strand_id
1 'polypeptide(L)'
;MFTGIVEGTGEVKNIRKIGSEATFIIRVPAFFSDCHTGDSIAVDGVCLTITDVKGDLLTLDVSAETLSRSTLGALKQGEMVNLERALRLSDRLGGHLVSGHVDGAGIIERIERLQGS
;
A
#
# COMPACT_ATOMS: atom_id res chain seq x y z
N MET A 1 -4.27 11.17 -2.90
CA MET A 1 -2.99 11.90 -2.96
C MET A 1 -2.23 11.64 -1.68
N PHE A 2 -0.91 11.54 -1.76
CA PHE A 2 -0.02 11.10 -0.68
C PHE A 2 1.25 11.98 -0.65
N THR A 3 2.09 11.79 0.37
CA THR A 3 3.35 12.52 0.59
C THR A 3 4.60 11.73 0.20
N GLY A 4 4.49 10.40 0.07
CA GLY A 4 5.62 9.51 -0.10
C GLY A 4 6.40 9.24 1.19
N ILE A 5 5.84 9.62 2.35
CA ILE A 5 6.39 9.28 3.66
C ILE A 5 5.60 8.08 4.18
N VAL A 6 6.26 6.92 4.23
CA VAL A 6 5.69 5.70 4.79
C VAL A 6 5.40 5.90 6.27
N GLU A 7 4.14 5.71 6.66
CA GLU A 7 3.70 5.86 8.06
C GLU A 7 3.92 4.59 8.87
N GLY A 8 3.89 3.43 8.21
CA GLY A 8 4.11 2.14 8.85
C GLY A 8 4.17 1.00 7.84
N THR A 9 4.33 -0.21 8.36
CA THR A 9 4.28 -1.43 7.56
C THR A 9 3.12 -2.31 7.97
N GLY A 10 2.48 -2.94 6.99
CA GLY A 10 1.43 -3.93 7.18
C GLY A 10 1.86 -5.31 6.71
N GLU A 11 1.15 -6.35 7.15
CA GLU A 11 1.41 -7.74 6.76
C GLU A 11 0.25 -8.27 5.92
N VAL A 12 0.54 -8.82 4.74
CA VAL A 12 -0.47 -9.44 3.88
C VAL A 12 -0.97 -10.74 4.52
N LYS A 13 -2.17 -10.72 5.08
CA LYS A 13 -2.77 -11.89 5.75
C LYS A 13 -3.47 -12.84 4.82
N ASN A 14 -4.01 -12.37 3.71
CA ASN A 14 -4.64 -13.21 2.71
C ASN A 14 -4.63 -12.52 1.34
N ILE A 15 -4.56 -13.34 0.29
CA ILE A 15 -4.73 -12.92 -1.10
C ILE A 15 -5.71 -13.90 -1.74
N ARG A 16 -6.90 -13.40 -2.10
CA ARG A 16 -7.91 -14.19 -2.81
C ARG A 16 -7.97 -13.73 -4.26
N LYS A 17 -7.55 -14.59 -5.19
CA LYS A 17 -7.68 -14.31 -6.63
C LYS A 17 -9.11 -14.56 -7.09
N ILE A 18 -9.64 -13.63 -7.90
CA ILE A 18 -10.98 -13.70 -8.49
C ILE A 18 -10.82 -13.37 -9.98
N GLY A 19 -10.67 -14.40 -10.81
CA GLY A 19 -10.32 -14.21 -12.22
C GLY A 19 -8.96 -13.52 -12.36
N SER A 20 -8.93 -12.37 -13.02
CA SER A 20 -7.75 -11.52 -13.20
C SER A 20 -7.56 -10.48 -12.10
N GLU A 21 -8.48 -10.39 -11.15
CA GLU A 21 -8.45 -9.46 -10.01
C GLU A 21 -8.06 -10.20 -8.73
N ALA A 22 -7.81 -9.46 -7.66
CA ALA A 22 -7.54 -10.04 -6.35
C ALA A 22 -8.12 -9.20 -5.22
N THR A 23 -8.50 -9.83 -4.13
CA THR A 23 -8.81 -9.20 -2.85
C THR A 23 -7.68 -9.46 -1.88
N PHE A 24 -7.11 -8.40 -1.32
CA PHE A 24 -6.06 -8.47 -0.31
C PHE A 24 -6.66 -8.21 1.07
N ILE A 25 -6.20 -8.94 2.07
CA ILE A 25 -6.47 -8.65 3.48
C ILE A 25 -5.12 -8.34 4.13
N ILE A 26 -4.97 -7.12 4.62
CA ILE A 26 -3.72 -6.62 5.19
C ILE A 26 -3.93 -6.31 6.67
N ARG A 27 -3.08 -6.87 7.52
CA ARG A 27 -3.00 -6.46 8.92
C ARG A 27 -2.22 -5.16 9.03
N VAL A 28 -2.78 -4.17 9.72
CA VAL A 28 -2.18 -2.84 9.89
C VAL A 28 -1.84 -2.54 11.35
N PRO A 29 -0.86 -1.65 11.62
CA PRO A 29 -0.57 -1.16 12.97
C PRO A 29 -1.76 -0.45 13.61
N ALA A 30 -1.83 -0.45 14.95
CA ALA A 30 -2.94 0.14 15.71
C ALA A 30 -3.20 1.63 15.40
N PHE A 31 -2.19 2.38 14.97
CA PHE A 31 -2.35 3.80 14.62
C PHE A 31 -3.03 4.06 13.27
N PHE A 32 -3.40 3.01 12.53
CA PHE A 32 -4.32 3.07 11.38
C PHE A 32 -5.80 2.83 11.79
N SER A 33 -6.12 2.91 13.08
CA SER A 33 -7.48 2.67 13.60
C SER A 33 -8.54 3.64 13.08
N ASP A 34 -8.14 4.74 12.44
CA ASP A 34 -9.04 5.75 11.87
C ASP A 34 -9.27 5.57 10.36
N CYS A 35 -8.89 4.43 9.79
CA CYS A 35 -9.25 4.05 8.43
C CYS A 35 -10.69 3.51 8.36
N HIS A 36 -11.42 3.93 7.33
CA HIS A 36 -12.80 3.53 7.09
C HIS A 36 -12.97 2.95 5.68
N THR A 37 -14.05 2.19 5.48
CA THR A 37 -14.47 1.77 4.14
C THR A 37 -14.67 2.99 3.24
N GLY A 38 -14.11 2.94 2.04
CA GLY A 38 -14.10 4.03 1.07
C GLY A 38 -12.87 4.94 1.14
N ASP A 39 -12.09 4.88 2.22
CA ASP A 39 -10.84 5.64 2.31
C ASP A 39 -9.80 5.11 1.30
N SER A 40 -8.95 6.01 0.84
CA SER A 40 -7.78 5.69 0.02
C SER A 40 -6.56 5.47 0.91
N ILE A 41 -5.83 4.38 0.65
CA ILE A 41 -4.56 4.05 1.30
C ILE A 41 -3.55 3.61 0.24
N ALA A 42 -2.31 4.05 0.37
CA ALA A 42 -1.22 3.58 -0.47
C ALA A 42 -0.60 2.31 0.14
N VAL A 43 -0.54 1.24 -0.66
CA VAL A 43 0.12 -0.02 -0.34
C VAL A 43 1.32 -0.17 -1.27
N ASP A 44 2.54 -0.11 -0.73
CA ASP A 44 3.78 -0.01 -1.53
C ASP A 44 3.70 1.07 -2.62
N GLY A 45 3.11 2.22 -2.26
CA GLY A 45 2.93 3.36 -3.17
C GLY A 45 1.77 3.24 -4.15
N VAL A 46 1.04 2.11 -4.19
CA VAL A 46 -0.15 1.93 -5.02
C VAL A 46 -1.40 2.40 -4.26
N CYS A 47 -2.12 3.38 -4.79
CA CYS A 47 -3.39 3.81 -4.23
C CYS A 47 -4.45 2.73 -4.40
N LEU A 48 -5.02 2.29 -3.28
CA LEU A 48 -6.13 1.35 -3.23
C LEU A 48 -7.25 1.90 -2.36
N THR A 49 -8.47 1.43 -2.63
CA THR A 49 -9.66 1.78 -1.84
C THR A 49 -9.93 0.66 -0.83
N ILE A 50 -10.15 1.04 0.42
CA ILE A 50 -10.54 0.09 1.47
C ILE A 50 -12.00 -0.32 1.23
N THR A 51 -12.24 -1.62 1.08
CA THR A 51 -13.58 -2.18 0.83
C THR A 51 -14.23 -2.74 2.10
N ASP A 52 -13.44 -3.15 3.09
CA ASP A 52 -13.93 -3.59 4.41
C ASP A 52 -12.88 -3.35 5.50
N VAL A 53 -13.35 -3.11 6.73
CA VAL A 53 -12.51 -2.91 7.92
C VAL A 53 -12.97 -3.84 9.03
N LYS A 54 -12.07 -4.70 9.52
CA LYS A 54 -12.35 -5.64 10.61
C LYS A 54 -11.21 -5.65 11.63
N GLY A 55 -11.35 -4.83 12.67
CA GLY A 55 -10.32 -4.69 13.70
C GLY A 55 -9.03 -4.11 13.12
N ASP A 56 -7.95 -4.87 13.17
CA ASP A 56 -6.64 -4.52 12.59
C ASP A 56 -6.48 -4.97 11.13
N LEU A 57 -7.55 -5.45 10.48
CA LEU A 57 -7.52 -5.94 9.11
C LEU A 57 -8.24 -4.97 8.17
N LEU A 58 -7.55 -4.56 7.12
CA LEU A 58 -8.10 -3.82 5.99
C LEU A 58 -8.25 -4.77 4.79
N THR A 59 -9.40 -4.72 4.14
CA THR A 59 -9.65 -5.44 2.88
C THR A 59 -9.61 -4.46 1.73
N LEU A 60 -8.93 -4.84 0.63
CA LEU A 60 -8.79 -4.01 -0.56
C LEU A 60 -8.97 -4.88 -1.80
N ASP A 61 -9.76 -4.41 -2.77
CA ASP A 61 -9.87 -5.04 -4.08
C ASP A 61 -8.85 -4.42 -5.04
N VAL A 62 -8.17 -5.27 -5.80
CA VAL A 62 -7.03 -4.92 -6.64
C VAL A 62 -7.34 -5.34 -8.07
N SER A 63 -7.38 -4.33 -8.95
CA SER A 63 -7.71 -4.53 -10.37
C SER A 63 -6.63 -5.32 -11.12
N ALA A 64 -7.00 -5.92 -12.24
CA ALA A 64 -6.05 -6.62 -13.11
C ALA A 64 -4.92 -5.71 -13.61
N GLU A 65 -5.22 -4.46 -13.95
CA GLU A 65 -4.21 -3.48 -14.39
C GLU A 65 -3.24 -3.14 -13.25
N THR A 66 -3.76 -2.96 -12.04
CA THR A 66 -2.92 -2.68 -10.87
C THR A 66 -2.00 -3.86 -10.56
N LEU A 67 -2.51 -5.09 -10.63
CA LEU A 67 -1.71 -6.30 -10.43
C LEU A 67 -0.64 -6.47 -11.52
N SER A 68 -0.91 -6.05 -12.76
CA SER A 68 0.03 -6.18 -13.88
C SER A 68 1.11 -5.09 -13.90
N ARG A 69 0.79 -3.87 -13.45
CA ARG A 69 1.67 -2.68 -13.49
C ARG A 69 2.55 -2.53 -12.26
N SER A 70 2.22 -3.19 -11.15
CA SER A 70 2.91 -3.01 -9.87
C SER A 70 3.52 -4.31 -9.34
N THR A 71 4.28 -4.19 -8.25
CA THR A 71 4.82 -5.34 -7.52
C THR A 71 3.74 -6.13 -6.79
N LEU A 72 2.53 -5.59 -6.63
CA LEU A 72 1.44 -6.24 -5.88
C LEU A 72 1.03 -7.59 -6.48
N GLY A 73 1.14 -7.75 -7.80
CA GLY A 73 0.82 -9.02 -8.47
C GLY A 73 1.71 -10.20 -8.06
N ALA A 74 2.91 -9.91 -7.53
CA ALA A 74 3.88 -10.91 -7.08
C ALA A 74 3.82 -11.17 -5.57
N LEU A 75 3.05 -10.38 -4.81
CA LEU A 75 2.97 -10.50 -3.36
C LEU A 75 2.44 -11.86 -2.92
N LYS A 76 2.90 -12.29 -1.74
CA LYS A 76 2.48 -13.53 -1.08
C LYS A 76 1.97 -13.25 0.33
N GLN A 77 1.17 -14.17 0.83
CA GLN A 77 0.77 -14.16 2.24
C GLN A 77 2.01 -14.17 3.15
N GLY A 78 2.00 -13.30 4.16
CA GLY A 78 3.07 -13.11 5.14
C GLY A 78 4.09 -12.04 4.76
N GLU A 79 4.06 -11.52 3.52
CA GLU A 79 4.96 -10.44 3.13
C GLU A 79 4.55 -9.10 3.74
N MET A 80 5.55 -8.25 3.98
CA MET A 80 5.37 -6.91 4.53
C MET A 80 5.26 -5.88 3.41
N VAL A 81 4.37 -4.92 3.59
CA VAL A 81 4.13 -3.81 2.65
C VAL A 81 4.22 -2.48 3.37
N ASN A 82 4.65 -1.44 2.68
CA ASN A 82 4.61 -0.06 3.17
C ASN A 82 3.19 0.50 3.10
N LEU A 83 2.80 1.27 4.10
CA LEU A 83 1.47 1.87 4.21
C LEU A 83 1.56 3.38 4.43
N GLU A 84 0.69 4.10 3.73
CA GLU A 84 0.49 5.55 3.89
C GLU A 84 -0.98 5.90 3.63
N ARG A 85 -1.61 6.64 4.55
CA ARG A 85 -2.98 7.13 4.40
C ARG A 85 -3.03 8.29 3.40
N ALA A 86 -4.16 8.47 2.74
CA ALA A 86 -4.36 9.64 1.90
C ALA A 86 -4.32 10.94 2.72
N LEU A 87 -3.72 11.97 2.13
CA LEU A 87 -3.63 13.31 2.70
C LEU A 87 -5.01 13.91 3.01
N ARG A 88 -5.15 14.46 4.21
CA ARG A 88 -6.19 15.43 4.56
C ARG A 88 -5.73 16.84 4.21
N LEU A 89 -6.68 17.76 4.04
CA LEU A 89 -6.39 19.16 3.69
C LEU A 89 -5.48 19.85 4.72
N SER A 90 -5.58 19.47 6.00
CA SER A 90 -4.79 20.03 7.10
C SER A 90 -3.40 19.40 7.25
N ASP A 91 -3.08 18.36 6.48
CA ASP A 91 -1.87 17.58 6.69
C ASP A 91 -0.64 18.31 6.12
N ARG A 92 0.52 18.03 6.72
CA ARG A 92 1.79 18.58 6.26
C ARG A 92 2.29 17.77 5.06
N LEU A 93 2.62 18.46 3.97
CA LEU A 93 3.33 17.86 2.84
C LEU A 93 4.85 17.83 3.12
N GLY A 94 5.29 16.88 3.97
CA GLY A 94 6.69 16.75 4.36
C GLY A 94 7.62 16.16 3.29
N GLY A 95 7.07 15.29 2.44
CA GLY A 95 7.74 14.76 1.26
C GLY A 95 7.37 15.56 0.01
N HIS A 96 6.78 14.88 -0.97
CA HIS A 96 6.34 15.47 -2.24
C HIS A 96 4.96 14.95 -2.63
N LEU A 97 4.31 15.55 -3.63
CA LEU A 97 3.03 15.05 -4.09
C LEU A 97 3.20 13.71 -4.81
N VAL A 98 2.65 12.67 -4.21
CA VAL A 98 2.59 11.33 -4.79
C VAL A 98 1.13 11.02 -5.15
N SER A 99 0.90 10.63 -6.40
CA SER A 99 -0.46 10.33 -6.89
C SER A 99 -0.99 8.99 -6.38
N GLY A 100 -0.08 8.04 -6.16
CA GLY A 100 -0.38 6.64 -5.91
C GLY A 100 -0.75 5.84 -7.18
N HIS A 101 -0.56 6.42 -8.36
CA HIS A 101 -0.67 5.72 -9.65
C HIS A 101 0.72 5.29 -10.08
N VAL A 102 1.00 3.99 -9.99
CA VAL A 102 2.30 3.42 -10.34
C VAL A 102 2.41 3.25 -11.85
N ASP A 103 3.48 3.78 -12.45
CA ASP A 103 3.75 3.64 -13.88
C ASP A 103 4.30 2.25 -14.25
N GLY A 104 5.05 1.63 -13.35
CA GLY A 104 5.69 0.33 -13.56
C GLY A 104 6.53 -0.13 -12.38
N ALA A 105 7.16 -1.29 -12.53
CA ALA A 105 8.10 -1.84 -11.55
C ALA A 105 9.56 -1.62 -12.00
N GLY A 106 10.42 -1.23 -11.06
CA GLY A 106 11.86 -1.19 -11.23
C GLY A 106 12.53 -2.43 -10.64
N ILE A 107 13.71 -2.80 -11.17
CA ILE A 107 14.54 -3.88 -10.63
C ILE A 107 15.73 -3.27 -9.89
N ILE A 108 15.96 -3.72 -8.67
CA ILE A 108 17.14 -3.32 -7.89
C ILE A 108 18.34 -4.14 -8.40
N GLU A 109 19.22 -3.50 -9.16
CA GLU A 109 20.45 -4.14 -9.68
C GLU A 109 21.55 -4.27 -8.62
N ARG A 110 21.63 -3.33 -7.67
CA ARG A 110 22.71 -3.28 -6.68
C ARG A 110 22.28 -2.54 -5.43
N ILE A 111 22.66 -3.06 -4.26
CA ILE A 111 22.49 -2.41 -2.96
C ILE A 111 23.88 -2.22 -2.34
N GLU A 112 24.26 -0.98 -2.06
CA GLU A 112 25.48 -0.64 -1.33
C GLU A 112 25.13 0.02 -0.01
N ARG A 113 25.81 -0.40 1.06
CA ARG A 113 25.73 0.31 2.34
C ARG A 113 26.83 1.36 2.38
N LEU A 114 26.45 2.62 2.24
CA LEU A 114 27.34 3.74 2.48
C LEU A 114 27.47 3.91 4.01
N GLN A 115 28.69 3.99 4.53
CA GLN A 115 28.89 4.41 5.90
C GLN A 115 28.51 5.90 5.98
N GLY A 116 27.43 6.21 6.69
CA GLY A 116 27.00 7.59 6.93
C GLY A 116 28.01 8.35 7.79
N SER A 117 28.18 9.63 7.48
CA SER A 117 28.96 10.63 8.25
C SER A 117 28.42 10.83 9.66
#